data_AF-A0A819I3J6-F1
#
_entry.id   AF-A0A819I3J6-F1
#
_cell.length_a   1.000
_cell.length_b   1.000
_cell.length_c   1.000
_cell.angle_alpha   90.00
_cell.angle_beta   90.00
_cell.angle_gamma   90.00
#
_symmetry.space_group_name_H-M   'P 1'
#
loop_
_entity.id
_entity.type
_entity.pdbx_description
1 polymer ?
#
loop_
_entity_poly.entity_id
_entity_poly.type
_entity_poly.pdbx_seq_one_letter_code
_entity_poly.pdbx_strand_id
1 'polypeptide(L)'
;MNISINNTSPILSCRLNPLPSNTSFKTSCETLLKRIKRLDARTLNCILAYDDPDKPLIDDGKHTYFWYLAIGSMINPISLHLRDITPIISYPVKCPNHKLVFRDQCGMADIEECQGEEFDGVVHLVPIEQMDRLDQVEHMYKRIIVKIIDYEQRSHLVYVYKMNLIGEKERPKSTPSERYLDIIVKGCEYFGVRSSYINRLKYEQPVIPRKLPNTYRTIENIPDNVYYTNEDLAKHDGKDPTLPLWISVNGKILEYIGVPPQNHSDYDNQKRFYDFVVSYFGGREVVPAISRSWYEPMYKLPLNDDDICDEHRILAEDMCVSWGLNCCSGDTNTIYWKPIGRLRKTLNTTKSE
;
A
#
# COMPACT_ATOMS: atom_id res chain seq x y z
N MET A 1 10.86 36.01 -36.87
CA MET A 1 10.39 34.61 -36.75
C MET A 1 11.25 33.93 -35.71
N ASN A 2 10.74 33.78 -34.49
CA ASN A 2 11.44 33.07 -33.42
C ASN A 2 11.06 31.60 -33.49
N ILE A 3 11.99 30.77 -33.95
CA ILE A 3 11.86 29.31 -33.92
C ILE A 3 12.13 28.88 -32.48
N SER A 4 11.06 28.66 -31.72
CA SER A 4 11.13 28.01 -30.42
C SER A 4 11.45 26.53 -30.65
N ILE A 5 12.69 26.15 -30.39
CA ILE A 5 13.12 24.75 -30.42
C ILE A 5 12.66 24.13 -29.10
N ASN A 6 11.49 23.49 -29.13
CA ASN A 6 11.06 22.59 -28.06
C ASN A 6 11.96 21.35 -28.08
N ASN A 7 13.10 21.43 -27.39
CA ASN A 7 13.93 20.29 -27.05
C ASN A 7 13.23 19.47 -25.96
N THR A 8 12.17 18.75 -26.32
CA THR A 8 11.71 17.60 -25.53
C THR A 8 12.65 16.44 -25.85
N SER A 9 13.82 16.42 -25.22
CA SER A 9 14.60 15.19 -25.14
C SER A 9 13.66 14.11 -24.59
N PRO A 10 13.54 12.95 -25.24
CA PRO A 10 12.73 11.87 -24.70
C PRO A 10 13.32 11.54 -23.34
N ILE A 11 12.55 11.82 -22.29
CA ILE A 11 12.84 11.32 -20.95
C ILE A 11 12.65 9.81 -21.09
N LEU A 12 13.72 9.13 -21.54
CA LEU A 12 13.89 7.70 -21.40
C LEU A 12 13.97 7.46 -19.90
N SER A 13 12.81 7.41 -19.24
CA SER A 13 12.73 6.99 -17.85
C SER A 13 13.27 5.57 -17.86
N CYS A 14 14.48 5.38 -17.35
CA CYS A 14 15.09 4.06 -17.22
C CYS A 14 14.24 3.28 -16.22
N ARG A 15 13.24 2.55 -16.74
CA ARG A 15 12.48 1.58 -15.97
C ARG A 15 13.33 0.33 -15.82
N LEU A 16 13.35 -0.24 -14.62
CA LEU A 16 14.03 -1.50 -14.34
C LEU A 16 13.45 -2.63 -15.20
N ASN A 17 14.27 -3.65 -15.42
CA ASN A 17 13.85 -4.86 -16.12
C ASN A 17 12.58 -5.45 -15.45
N PRO A 18 11.45 -5.59 -16.17
CA PRO A 18 10.22 -6.10 -15.58
C PRO A 18 10.25 -7.62 -15.36
N LEU A 19 11.23 -8.35 -15.90
CA LEU A 19 11.25 -9.81 -15.88
C LEU A 19 11.24 -10.44 -14.47
N PRO A 20 12.04 -9.99 -13.48
CA PRO A 20 11.99 -10.53 -12.12
C PRO A 20 10.60 -10.32 -11.50
N SER A 21 10.09 -9.11 -11.67
CA SER A 21 8.78 -8.70 -11.18
C SER A 21 7.63 -9.49 -11.82
N ASN A 22 7.69 -9.79 -13.13
CA ASN A 22 6.69 -10.61 -13.83
C ASN A 22 6.72 -12.07 -13.35
N THR A 23 7.91 -12.61 -13.17
CA THR A 23 8.10 -14.00 -12.73
C THR A 23 7.59 -14.20 -11.30
N SER A 24 7.95 -13.30 -10.37
CA SER A 24 7.48 -13.37 -8.99
C SER A 24 5.96 -13.16 -8.91
N PHE A 25 5.41 -12.18 -9.63
CA PHE A 25 3.96 -11.95 -9.63
C PHE A 25 3.17 -13.17 -10.13
N LYS A 26 3.59 -13.81 -11.23
CA LYS A 26 2.95 -15.03 -11.73
C LYS A 26 2.96 -16.14 -10.67
N THR A 27 4.12 -16.39 -10.06
CA THR A 27 4.29 -17.39 -9.00
C THR A 27 3.41 -17.08 -7.78
N SER A 28 3.32 -15.80 -7.42
CA SER A 28 2.48 -15.31 -6.33
C SER A 28 0.99 -15.56 -6.61
N CYS A 29 0.52 -15.27 -7.82
CA CYS A 29 -0.86 -15.53 -8.24
C CYS A 29 -1.18 -17.02 -8.21
N GLU A 30 -0.31 -17.88 -8.73
CA GLU A 30 -0.49 -19.33 -8.69
C GLU A 30 -0.56 -19.87 -7.26
N THR A 31 0.27 -19.33 -6.37
CA THR A 31 0.26 -19.67 -4.94
C THR A 31 -1.05 -19.25 -4.28
N LEU A 32 -1.49 -18.02 -4.56
CA LEU A 32 -2.69 -17.44 -3.99
C LEU A 32 -3.97 -18.15 -4.47
N LEU A 33 -4.08 -18.42 -5.78
CA LEU A 33 -5.24 -19.07 -6.38
C LEU A 33 -5.53 -20.46 -5.79
N LYS A 34 -4.50 -21.15 -5.29
CA LYS A 34 -4.66 -22.44 -4.58
C LYS A 34 -5.27 -22.29 -3.19
N ARG A 35 -5.17 -21.09 -2.57
CA ARG A 35 -5.66 -20.80 -1.22
C ARG A 35 -7.05 -20.16 -1.20
N ILE A 36 -7.41 -19.43 -2.25
CA ILE A 36 -8.71 -18.75 -2.33
C ILE A 36 -9.82 -19.78 -2.59
N LYS A 37 -10.75 -19.86 -1.64
CA LYS A 37 -12.02 -20.56 -1.85
C LYS A 37 -12.93 -19.67 -2.69
N ARG A 38 -13.27 -20.12 -3.90
CA ARG A 38 -14.24 -19.44 -4.75
C ARG A 38 -15.66 -19.77 -4.27
N LEU A 39 -16.54 -18.78 -4.28
CA LEU A 39 -17.97 -19.04 -4.18
C LEU A 39 -18.39 -19.94 -5.36
N ASP A 40 -19.32 -20.86 -5.10
CA ASP A 40 -19.93 -21.62 -6.16
C ASP A 40 -20.83 -20.71 -7.01
N ALA A 41 -21.02 -21.08 -8.28
CA ALA A 41 -21.77 -20.27 -9.24
C ALA A 41 -23.23 -20.02 -8.82
N ARG A 42 -23.85 -20.95 -8.09
CA ARG A 42 -25.24 -20.79 -7.64
C ARG A 42 -25.31 -19.69 -6.58
N THR A 43 -24.44 -19.73 -5.58
CA THR A 43 -24.37 -18.68 -4.54
C THR A 43 -24.08 -17.31 -5.17
N LEU A 44 -23.13 -17.23 -6.10
CA LEU A 44 -22.84 -15.99 -6.81
C LEU A 44 -24.06 -15.46 -7.58
N ASN A 45 -24.75 -16.31 -8.32
CA ASN A 45 -25.96 -15.92 -9.06
C ASN A 45 -27.09 -15.48 -8.12
N CYS A 46 -27.21 -16.09 -6.93
CA CYS A 46 -28.17 -15.66 -5.93
C CYS A 46 -27.87 -14.25 -5.41
N ILE A 47 -26.59 -13.90 -5.18
CA ILE A 47 -26.19 -12.54 -4.78
C ILE A 47 -26.50 -11.55 -5.91
N LEU A 48 -26.05 -11.84 -7.14
CA LEU A 48 -26.20 -10.94 -8.28
C LEU A 48 -27.66 -10.75 -8.73
N ALA A 49 -28.58 -11.63 -8.32
CA ALA A 49 -30.01 -11.45 -8.59
C ALA A 49 -30.62 -10.22 -7.88
N TYR A 50 -29.96 -9.70 -6.84
CA TYR A 50 -30.34 -8.49 -6.12
C TYR A 50 -29.54 -7.25 -6.56
N ASP A 51 -28.69 -7.38 -7.59
CA ASP A 51 -27.88 -6.27 -8.06
C ASP A 51 -28.75 -5.17 -8.69
N ASP A 52 -28.48 -3.93 -8.30
CA ASP A 52 -29.15 -2.73 -8.80
C ASP A 52 -28.06 -1.78 -9.33
N PRO A 53 -27.94 -1.60 -10.66
CA PRO A 53 -26.86 -0.80 -11.24
C PRO A 53 -26.91 0.69 -10.82
N ASP A 54 -28.04 1.17 -10.30
CA ASP A 54 -28.18 2.53 -9.77
C ASP A 54 -27.83 2.61 -8.27
N LYS A 55 -27.25 1.55 -7.69
CA LYS A 55 -26.74 1.52 -6.32
C LYS A 55 -25.30 1.00 -6.26
N PRO A 56 -24.46 1.53 -5.36
CA PRO A 56 -23.09 1.05 -5.17
C PRO A 56 -22.99 -0.18 -4.25
N LEU A 57 -24.12 -0.83 -3.94
CA LEU A 57 -24.20 -1.97 -3.03
C LEU A 57 -25.32 -2.92 -3.43
N ILE A 58 -25.20 -4.17 -2.99
CA ILE A 58 -26.20 -5.23 -3.09
C ILE A 58 -26.63 -5.60 -1.66
N ASP A 59 -27.93 -5.66 -1.41
CA ASP A 59 -28.51 -6.17 -0.16
C ASP A 59 -29.50 -7.28 -0.49
N ASP A 60 -29.18 -8.52 -0.10
CA ASP A 60 -30.01 -9.70 -0.33
C ASP A 60 -30.96 -10.00 0.85
N GLY A 61 -31.06 -9.08 1.82
CA GLY A 61 -31.83 -9.19 3.06
C GLY A 61 -31.12 -9.96 4.17
N LYS A 62 -29.95 -10.57 3.90
CA LYS A 62 -29.13 -11.29 4.88
C LYS A 62 -27.71 -10.72 4.97
N HIS A 63 -27.17 -10.29 3.84
CA HIS A 63 -25.81 -9.82 3.68
C HIS A 63 -25.81 -8.56 2.83
N THR A 64 -24.84 -7.69 3.12
CA THR A 64 -24.56 -6.48 2.33
C THR A 64 -23.22 -6.63 1.63
N TYR A 65 -23.20 -6.33 0.34
CA TYR A 65 -22.02 -6.33 -0.50
C TYR A 65 -21.84 -4.96 -1.15
N PHE A 66 -20.60 -4.57 -1.38
CA PHE A 66 -20.24 -3.28 -1.95
C PHE A 66 -19.54 -3.47 -3.28
N TRP A 67 -19.94 -2.66 -4.26
CA TRP A 67 -19.16 -2.49 -5.48
C TRP A 67 -18.08 -1.43 -5.25
N TYR A 68 -16.83 -1.85 -5.33
CA TYR A 68 -15.66 -1.02 -5.06
C TYR A 68 -14.77 -0.92 -6.31
N LEU A 69 -14.59 0.29 -6.85
CA LEU A 69 -13.64 0.59 -7.90
C LEU A 69 -12.25 0.81 -7.31
N ALA A 70 -11.34 -0.11 -7.57
CA ALA A 70 -9.92 0.06 -7.31
C ALA A 70 -9.24 0.82 -8.47
N ILE A 71 -8.46 1.84 -8.11
CA ILE A 71 -7.74 2.73 -9.05
C ILE A 71 -6.22 2.77 -8.81
N GLY A 72 -5.76 2.10 -7.74
CA GLY A 72 -4.38 2.11 -7.26
C GLY A 72 -3.89 0.70 -6.95
N SER A 73 -3.11 0.54 -5.88
CA SER A 73 -2.55 -0.78 -5.52
C SER A 73 -3.60 -1.88 -5.31
N MET A 74 -4.83 -1.52 -4.94
CA MET A 74 -5.93 -2.48 -4.77
C MET A 74 -6.42 -3.11 -6.08
N ILE A 75 -6.00 -2.61 -7.25
CA ILE A 75 -6.23 -3.32 -8.53
C ILE A 75 -5.46 -4.66 -8.53
N ASN A 76 -4.37 -4.76 -7.77
CA ASN A 76 -3.53 -5.92 -7.75
C ASN A 76 -4.10 -7.02 -6.80
N PRO A 77 -4.38 -8.24 -7.30
CA PRO A 77 -4.99 -9.30 -6.48
C PRO A 77 -4.11 -9.75 -5.30
N ILE A 78 -2.78 -9.64 -5.44
CA ILE A 78 -1.84 -9.94 -4.36
C ILE A 78 -1.93 -8.88 -3.27
N SER A 79 -1.97 -7.60 -3.66
CA SER A 79 -2.08 -6.50 -2.70
C SER A 79 -3.40 -6.52 -1.93
N LEU A 80 -4.50 -6.90 -2.58
CA LEU A 80 -5.78 -7.15 -1.91
C LEU A 80 -5.65 -8.26 -0.86
N HIS A 81 -5.12 -9.42 -1.28
CA HIS A 81 -5.01 -10.57 -0.39
C HIS A 81 -4.11 -10.33 0.82
N LEU A 82 -2.96 -9.67 0.64
CA LEU A 82 -2.05 -9.33 1.73
C LEU A 82 -2.64 -8.33 2.75
N ARG A 83 -3.78 -7.72 2.42
CA ARG A 83 -4.55 -6.82 3.29
C ARG A 83 -5.87 -7.47 3.77
N ASP A 84 -5.95 -8.79 3.64
CA ASP A 84 -7.09 -9.62 4.03
C ASP A 84 -8.38 -9.31 3.26
N ILE A 85 -8.24 -8.82 2.02
CA ILE A 85 -9.36 -8.56 1.11
C ILE A 85 -9.38 -9.63 0.02
N THR A 86 -10.51 -10.33 -0.09
CA THR A 86 -10.78 -11.35 -1.10
C THR A 86 -12.12 -11.05 -1.77
N PRO A 87 -12.11 -10.33 -2.91
CA PRO A 87 -13.32 -10.05 -3.67
C PRO A 87 -14.04 -11.32 -4.10
N ILE A 88 -15.38 -11.25 -4.17
CA ILE A 88 -16.24 -12.32 -4.68
C ILE A 88 -16.08 -12.42 -6.20
N ILE A 89 -16.14 -11.27 -6.88
CA ILE A 89 -15.94 -11.14 -8.33
C ILE A 89 -15.16 -9.86 -8.62
N SER A 90 -14.47 -9.82 -9.74
CA SER A 90 -13.77 -8.62 -10.20
C SER A 90 -13.75 -8.54 -11.72
N TYR A 91 -13.87 -7.34 -12.27
CA TYR A 91 -13.85 -7.11 -13.73
C TYR A 91 -13.35 -5.70 -14.09
N PRO A 92 -12.76 -5.52 -15.29
CA PRO A 92 -12.24 -4.23 -15.73
C PRO A 92 -13.37 -3.30 -16.16
N VAL A 93 -13.20 -2.00 -15.89
CA VAL A 93 -14.18 -0.95 -16.23
C VAL A 93 -13.49 0.34 -16.67
N LYS A 94 -14.27 1.28 -17.20
CA LYS A 94 -13.91 2.69 -17.43
C LYS A 94 -14.64 3.58 -16.44
N CYS A 95 -13.98 4.64 -15.98
CA CYS A 95 -14.56 5.70 -15.16
C CYS A 95 -14.61 7.01 -15.98
N PRO A 96 -15.73 7.33 -16.65
CA PRO A 96 -15.85 8.55 -17.45
C PRO A 96 -15.93 9.81 -16.59
N ASN A 97 -15.59 10.95 -17.20
CA ASN A 97 -15.57 12.30 -16.60
C ASN A 97 -14.68 12.42 -15.38
N HIS A 98 -13.67 11.56 -15.30
CA HIS A 98 -12.68 11.56 -14.24
C HIS A 98 -11.31 11.24 -14.82
N LYS A 99 -10.27 11.65 -14.11
CA LYS A 99 -8.89 11.27 -14.41
C LYS A 99 -8.20 10.73 -13.18
N LEU A 100 -7.32 9.75 -13.41
CA LEU A 100 -6.39 9.26 -12.42
C LEU A 100 -5.28 10.30 -12.22
N VAL A 101 -5.02 10.67 -10.97
CA VAL A 101 -3.87 11.49 -10.59
C VAL A 101 -3.07 10.79 -9.50
N PHE A 102 -1.84 11.26 -9.28
CA PHE A 102 -0.99 10.79 -8.20
C PHE A 102 -0.62 11.96 -7.29
N ARG A 103 -0.68 11.74 -5.98
CA ARG A 103 -0.50 12.79 -4.97
C ARG A 103 0.35 12.32 -3.80
N ASP A 104 0.74 13.29 -2.98
CA ASP A 104 1.50 13.12 -1.74
C ASP A 104 2.94 12.62 -1.98
N GLN A 105 3.78 12.55 -0.96
CA GLN A 105 5.22 12.30 -1.11
C GLN A 105 5.55 10.96 -1.81
N CYS A 106 4.64 9.99 -1.77
CA CYS A 106 4.83 8.67 -2.39
C CYS A 106 4.16 8.51 -3.77
N GLY A 107 3.45 9.54 -4.27
CA GLY A 107 2.69 9.46 -5.52
C GLY A 107 1.63 8.36 -5.48
N MET A 108 0.78 8.42 -4.48
CA MET A 108 -0.34 7.49 -4.29
C MET A 108 -1.50 7.90 -5.20
N ALA A 109 -2.26 6.91 -5.68
CA ALA A 109 -3.36 7.13 -6.62
C ALA A 109 -4.49 7.93 -5.97
N ASP A 110 -5.09 8.84 -6.74
CA ASP A 110 -6.28 9.62 -6.38
C ASP A 110 -7.12 9.90 -7.64
N ILE A 111 -8.34 10.39 -7.45
CA ILE A 111 -9.30 10.68 -8.51
C ILE A 111 -9.70 12.16 -8.52
N GLU A 112 -9.66 12.76 -9.72
CA GLU A 112 -10.17 14.12 -9.98
C GLU A 112 -11.32 14.05 -10.98
N GLU A 113 -12.41 14.79 -10.72
CA GLU A 113 -13.42 15.07 -11.73
C GLU A 113 -12.76 15.84 -12.90
N CYS A 114 -13.01 15.40 -14.13
CA CYS A 114 -12.50 16.03 -15.33
C CYS A 114 -13.37 15.65 -16.52
N GLN A 115 -14.25 16.57 -16.93
CA GLN A 115 -15.19 16.32 -18.04
C GLN A 115 -14.46 15.92 -19.32
N GLY A 116 -14.92 14.85 -19.98
CA GLY A 116 -14.35 14.35 -21.22
C GLY A 116 -13.09 13.50 -21.08
N GLU A 117 -12.52 13.38 -19.88
CA GLU A 117 -11.46 12.42 -19.57
C GLU A 117 -12.04 11.09 -19.09
N GLU A 118 -11.25 10.03 -19.24
CA GLU A 118 -11.53 8.73 -18.65
C GLU A 118 -10.25 8.02 -18.21
N PHE A 119 -10.40 7.12 -17.25
CA PHE A 119 -9.38 6.15 -16.91
C PHE A 119 -10.00 4.76 -16.70
N ASP A 120 -9.21 3.72 -16.90
CA ASP A 120 -9.63 2.34 -16.67
C ASP A 120 -9.24 1.90 -15.24
N GLY A 121 -10.04 1.04 -14.63
CA GLY A 121 -9.80 0.47 -13.31
C GLY A 121 -10.40 -0.94 -13.19
N VAL A 122 -10.47 -1.47 -11.97
CA VAL A 122 -11.10 -2.77 -11.70
C VAL A 122 -12.14 -2.61 -10.62
N VAL A 123 -13.35 -3.09 -10.88
CA VAL A 123 -14.42 -3.16 -9.88
C VAL A 123 -14.34 -4.50 -9.17
N HIS A 124 -14.50 -4.46 -7.85
CA HIS A 124 -14.54 -5.61 -6.96
C HIS A 124 -15.91 -5.66 -6.25
N LEU A 125 -16.52 -6.84 -6.14
CA LEU A 125 -17.62 -7.08 -5.22
C LEU A 125 -17.05 -7.59 -3.90
N VAL A 126 -17.25 -6.85 -2.80
CA VAL A 126 -16.72 -7.21 -1.49
C VAL A 126 -17.82 -7.27 -0.43
N PRO A 127 -17.80 -8.23 0.52
CA PRO A 127 -18.67 -8.21 1.69
C PRO A 127 -18.44 -6.98 2.58
N ILE A 128 -19.44 -6.57 3.35
CA ILE A 128 -19.36 -5.43 4.28
C ILE A 128 -18.17 -5.52 5.24
N GLU A 129 -17.85 -6.70 5.77
CA GLU A 129 -16.75 -6.86 6.72
C GLU A 129 -15.39 -6.55 6.08
N GLN A 130 -15.25 -6.86 4.79
CA GLN A 130 -14.06 -6.50 4.02
C GLN A 130 -14.06 -5.03 3.60
N MET A 131 -15.24 -4.44 3.38
CA MET A 131 -15.36 -3.01 3.12
C MET A 131 -14.95 -2.17 4.35
N ASP A 132 -15.35 -2.58 5.56
CA ASP A 132 -14.93 -1.95 6.81
C ASP A 132 -13.41 -2.05 7.00
N ARG A 133 -12.82 -3.18 6.59
CA ARG A 133 -11.36 -3.36 6.58
C ARG A 133 -10.68 -2.42 5.58
N LEU A 134 -11.26 -2.25 4.39
CA LEU A 134 -10.77 -1.26 3.41
C LEU A 134 -10.83 0.16 3.98
N ASP A 135 -11.91 0.53 4.66
CA ASP A 135 -12.03 1.86 5.30
C ASP A 135 -10.92 2.10 6.35
N GLN A 136 -10.51 1.06 7.10
CA GLN A 136 -9.37 1.16 8.03
C GLN A 136 -8.03 1.35 7.30
N VAL A 137 -7.82 0.61 6.21
CA VAL A 137 -6.58 0.71 5.41
C VAL A 137 -6.51 2.08 4.72
N GLU A 138 -7.62 2.53 4.14
CA GLU A 138 -7.74 3.75 3.35
C GLU A 138 -8.12 4.98 4.19
N HIS A 139 -7.72 5.03 5.47
CA HIS A 139 -8.05 6.11 6.42
C HIS A 139 -7.64 7.54 5.97
N MET A 140 -6.75 7.66 4.97
CA MET A 140 -6.38 8.93 4.34
C MET A 140 -7.32 9.36 3.21
N TYR A 141 -8.31 8.54 2.90
CA TYR A 141 -9.28 8.73 1.83
C TYR A 141 -10.70 8.81 2.39
N LYS A 142 -11.63 9.24 1.55
CA LYS A 142 -13.07 9.14 1.75
C LYS A 142 -13.70 8.40 0.59
N ARG A 143 -14.77 7.64 0.87
CA ARG A 143 -15.58 7.03 -0.18
C ARG A 143 -16.40 8.10 -0.89
N ILE A 144 -16.39 8.07 -2.21
CA ILE A 144 -17.32 8.79 -3.08
C ILE A 144 -17.99 7.78 -4.01
N ILE A 145 -19.15 8.15 -4.56
CA ILE A 145 -19.85 7.33 -5.54
C ILE A 145 -19.50 7.86 -6.93
N VAL A 146 -19.12 6.97 -7.84
CA VAL A 146 -18.88 7.29 -9.24
C VAL A 146 -19.68 6.35 -10.13
N LYS A 147 -20.01 6.83 -11.33
CA LYS A 147 -20.60 6.02 -12.39
C LYS A 147 -19.50 5.43 -13.25
N ILE A 148 -19.51 4.12 -13.44
CA ILE A 148 -18.56 3.41 -14.31
C ILE A 148 -19.27 2.79 -15.52
N ILE A 149 -18.48 2.36 -16.50
CA ILE A 149 -18.95 1.63 -17.67
C ILE A 149 -18.03 0.41 -17.87
N ASP A 150 -18.58 -0.79 -17.85
CA ASP A 150 -17.80 -1.99 -18.13
C ASP A 150 -17.49 -2.15 -19.62
N TYR A 151 -16.74 -3.18 -19.98
CA TYR A 151 -16.36 -3.40 -21.38
C TYR A 151 -17.52 -3.93 -22.26
N GLU A 152 -18.61 -4.37 -21.66
CA GLU A 152 -19.87 -4.77 -22.31
C GLU A 152 -20.85 -3.58 -22.44
N GLN A 153 -20.41 -2.35 -22.11
CA GLN A 153 -21.20 -1.11 -22.15
C GLN A 153 -22.34 -1.05 -21.11
N ARG A 154 -22.29 -1.85 -20.04
CA ARG A 154 -23.20 -1.71 -18.89
C ARG A 154 -22.66 -0.64 -17.94
N SER A 155 -23.56 0.12 -17.33
CA SER A 155 -23.19 1.18 -16.40
C SER A 155 -23.67 0.90 -15.00
N HIS A 156 -22.81 1.12 -14.00
CA HIS A 156 -23.08 0.83 -12.60
C HIS A 156 -22.58 2.00 -11.74
N LEU A 157 -23.24 2.27 -10.62
CA LEU A 157 -22.69 3.09 -9.54
C LEU A 157 -21.81 2.23 -8.64
N VAL A 158 -20.66 2.77 -8.23
CA VAL A 158 -19.70 2.07 -7.38
C VAL A 158 -19.04 3.05 -6.40
N TYR A 159 -18.55 2.54 -5.27
CA TYR A 159 -17.69 3.31 -4.39
C TYR A 159 -16.26 3.38 -4.93
N VAL A 160 -15.61 4.53 -4.78
CA VAL A 160 -14.18 4.72 -5.00
C VAL A 160 -13.60 5.59 -3.88
N TYR A 161 -12.34 5.37 -3.53
CA TYR A 161 -11.65 6.20 -2.54
C TYR A 161 -11.01 7.42 -3.21
N LYS A 162 -11.35 8.61 -2.70
CA LYS A 162 -10.73 9.90 -3.04
C LYS A 162 -9.95 10.42 -1.84
N MET A 163 -8.72 10.90 -2.03
CA MET A 163 -7.89 11.40 -0.94
C MET A 163 -8.59 12.53 -0.17
N ASN A 164 -8.39 12.54 1.14
CA ASN A 164 -8.86 13.62 2.00
C ASN A 164 -8.04 14.90 1.73
N LEU A 165 -8.75 16.03 1.72
CA LEU A 165 -8.15 17.35 1.61
C LEU A 165 -7.28 17.66 2.83
N ILE A 166 -6.27 18.51 2.65
CA ILE A 166 -5.53 19.12 3.75
C ILE A 166 -6.15 20.50 3.99
N GLY A 167 -7.01 20.60 5.01
CA GLY A 167 -7.92 21.71 5.15
C GLY A 167 -8.93 21.71 3.99
N GLU A 168 -8.93 22.77 3.19
CA GLU A 168 -9.80 22.90 2.01
C GLU A 168 -9.05 22.66 0.68
N LYS A 169 -7.77 22.25 0.76
CA LYS A 169 -6.91 22.13 -0.42
C LYS A 169 -6.64 20.68 -0.78
N GLU A 170 -6.64 20.40 -2.07
CA GLU A 170 -6.17 19.14 -2.64
C GLU A 170 -4.70 18.90 -2.28
N ARG A 171 -4.32 17.65 -2.03
CA ARG A 171 -2.91 17.29 -1.79
C ARG A 171 -2.07 17.58 -3.04
N PRO A 172 -0.79 17.98 -2.90
CA PRO A 172 0.06 18.27 -4.05
C PRO A 172 0.19 17.04 -4.94
N LYS A 173 0.15 17.26 -6.26
CA LYS A 173 0.43 16.21 -7.25
C LYS A 173 1.90 15.81 -7.16
N SER A 174 2.17 14.54 -7.41
CA SER A 174 3.51 13.97 -7.33
C SER A 174 3.65 12.79 -8.26
N THR A 175 4.90 12.44 -8.54
CA THR A 175 5.23 11.31 -9.41
C THR A 175 5.15 10.00 -8.61
N PRO A 176 4.42 8.97 -9.09
CA PRO A 176 4.41 7.66 -8.43
C PRO A 176 5.79 7.01 -8.47
N SER A 177 6.11 6.22 -7.45
CA SER A 177 7.25 5.30 -7.53
C SER A 177 7.03 4.25 -8.62
N GLU A 178 8.12 3.83 -9.27
CA GLU A 178 8.10 2.75 -10.25
C GLU A 178 7.50 1.47 -9.67
N ARG A 179 7.84 1.12 -8.42
CA ARG A 179 7.24 -0.01 -7.68
C ARG A 179 5.71 0.10 -7.64
N TYR A 180 5.19 1.25 -7.24
CA TYR A 180 3.76 1.46 -7.09
C TYR A 180 3.03 1.33 -8.43
N LEU A 181 3.60 1.88 -9.49
CA LEU A 181 3.03 1.77 -10.83
C LEU A 181 3.10 0.35 -11.39
N ASP A 182 4.18 -0.39 -11.10
CA ASP A 182 4.34 -1.80 -11.46
C ASP A 182 3.25 -2.68 -10.81
N ILE A 183 2.89 -2.41 -9.55
CA ILE A 183 1.76 -3.07 -8.88
C ILE A 183 0.44 -2.83 -9.63
N ILE A 184 0.15 -1.58 -9.99
CA ILE A 184 -1.07 -1.20 -10.71
C ILE A 184 -1.12 -1.89 -12.07
N VAL A 185 -0.05 -1.77 -12.86
CA VAL A 185 0.06 -2.35 -14.20
C VAL A 185 -0.20 -3.86 -14.17
N LYS A 186 0.39 -4.59 -13.22
CA LYS A 186 0.17 -6.04 -13.08
C LYS A 186 -1.26 -6.40 -12.72
N GLY A 187 -1.90 -5.60 -11.87
CA GLY A 187 -3.32 -5.76 -11.56
C GLY A 187 -4.17 -5.57 -12.82
N CYS A 188 -3.91 -4.51 -13.58
CA CYS A 188 -4.56 -4.23 -14.85
C CYS A 188 -4.38 -5.39 -15.86
N GLU A 189 -3.16 -5.91 -16.01
CA GLU A 189 -2.88 -7.07 -16.86
C GLU A 189 -3.63 -8.33 -16.40
N TYR A 190 -3.62 -8.61 -15.09
CA TYR A 190 -4.28 -9.77 -14.52
C TYR A 190 -5.79 -9.77 -14.77
N PHE A 191 -6.43 -8.62 -14.64
CA PHE A 191 -7.88 -8.48 -14.84
C PHE A 191 -8.28 -8.13 -16.28
N GLY A 192 -7.34 -8.10 -17.23
CA GLY A 192 -7.65 -7.87 -18.64
C GLY A 192 -8.09 -6.45 -18.96
N VAL A 193 -7.58 -5.44 -18.23
CA VAL A 193 -7.74 -4.03 -18.59
C VAL A 193 -7.17 -3.78 -19.99
N ARG A 194 -7.82 -2.89 -20.75
CA ARG A 194 -7.49 -2.56 -22.14
C ARG A 194 -6.01 -2.19 -22.31
N SER A 195 -5.35 -2.83 -23.28
CA SER A 195 -3.91 -2.69 -23.52
C SER A 195 -3.46 -1.25 -23.80
N SER A 196 -4.29 -0.41 -24.42
CA SER A 196 -3.95 1.01 -24.65
C SER A 196 -3.79 1.78 -23.34
N TYR A 197 -4.64 1.52 -22.34
CA TYR A 197 -4.52 2.13 -21.02
C TYR A 197 -3.28 1.61 -20.28
N ILE A 198 -3.03 0.30 -20.34
CA ILE A 198 -1.83 -0.31 -19.76
C ILE A 198 -0.56 0.30 -20.38
N ASN A 199 -0.53 0.48 -21.70
CA ASN A 199 0.61 1.09 -22.40
C ASN A 199 0.82 2.54 -21.97
N ARG A 200 -0.25 3.33 -21.81
CA ARG A 200 -0.15 4.69 -21.25
C ARG A 200 0.50 4.69 -19.86
N LEU A 201 0.09 3.80 -18.96
CA LEU A 201 0.75 3.66 -17.65
C LEU A 201 2.22 3.21 -17.79
N LYS A 202 2.53 2.29 -18.71
CA LYS A 202 3.90 1.76 -18.87
C LYS A 202 4.88 2.73 -19.52
N TYR A 203 4.42 3.60 -20.42
CA TYR A 203 5.32 4.34 -21.30
C TYR A 203 5.16 5.85 -21.21
N GLU A 204 3.97 6.35 -20.81
CA GLU A 204 3.69 7.79 -20.78
C GLU A 204 3.67 8.35 -19.36
N GLN A 205 3.24 7.56 -18.36
CA GLN A 205 3.20 8.00 -16.97
C GLN A 205 4.62 8.19 -16.40
N PRO A 206 4.99 9.40 -15.94
CA PRO A 206 6.26 9.61 -15.24
C PRO A 206 6.35 8.78 -13.97
N VAL A 207 7.56 8.30 -13.65
CA VAL A 207 7.86 7.50 -12.45
C VAL A 207 9.13 7.97 -11.74
N ILE A 208 9.17 7.77 -10.42
CA ILE A 208 10.41 7.82 -9.65
C ILE A 208 11.05 6.43 -9.73
N PRO A 209 12.27 6.27 -10.29
CA PRO A 209 12.91 4.96 -10.42
C PRO A 209 13.01 4.22 -9.10
N ARG A 210 12.83 2.89 -9.13
CA ARG A 210 12.99 2.06 -7.93
C ARG A 210 14.45 2.11 -7.48
N LYS A 211 14.68 2.34 -6.17
CA LYS A 211 16.00 2.27 -5.56
C LYS A 211 16.56 0.84 -5.65
N LEU A 212 17.87 0.72 -5.83
CA LEU A 212 18.56 -0.57 -5.77
C LEU A 212 18.80 -0.96 -4.30
N PRO A 213 18.82 -2.27 -3.97
CA PRO A 213 19.04 -2.72 -2.60
C PRO A 213 20.27 -2.14 -1.91
N ASN A 214 21.36 -1.92 -2.64
CA ASN A 214 22.61 -1.35 -2.12
C ASN A 214 22.55 0.18 -1.89
N THR A 215 21.47 0.86 -2.30
CA THR A 215 21.23 2.28 -2.04
C THR A 215 20.16 2.50 -0.97
N TYR A 216 19.63 1.43 -0.39
CA TYR A 216 18.71 1.51 0.74
C TYR A 216 19.40 2.07 1.97
N ARG A 217 18.69 2.96 2.67
CA ARG A 217 19.16 3.52 3.93
C ARG A 217 19.05 2.49 5.03
N THR A 218 20.01 2.51 5.95
CA THR A 218 19.99 1.75 7.20
C THR A 218 19.85 2.72 8.37
N ILE A 219 19.19 2.28 9.42
CA ILE A 219 19.25 2.88 10.74
C ILE A 219 20.67 2.69 11.27
N GLU A 220 21.28 3.78 11.70
CA GLU A 220 22.65 3.85 12.21
C GLU A 220 22.67 3.94 13.74
N ASN A 221 23.86 4.00 14.34
CA ASN A 221 24.07 4.21 15.78
C ASN A 221 23.40 3.17 16.69
N ILE A 222 23.25 1.93 16.21
CA ILE A 222 22.75 0.81 17.01
C ILE A 222 23.84 0.37 18.02
N PRO A 223 23.56 0.28 19.33
CA PRO A 223 24.50 -0.27 20.29
C PRO A 223 24.84 -1.75 19.98
N ASP A 224 26.13 -2.08 19.82
CA ASP A 224 26.58 -3.41 19.36
C ASP A 224 26.41 -4.54 20.38
N ASN A 225 26.31 -4.20 21.67
CA ASN A 225 26.31 -5.17 22.78
C ASN A 225 25.03 -5.13 23.62
N VAL A 226 23.95 -4.51 23.12
CA VAL A 226 22.66 -4.44 23.81
C VAL A 226 21.64 -5.27 23.06
N TYR A 227 21.14 -6.32 23.71
CA TYR A 227 20.23 -7.28 23.10
C TYR A 227 19.00 -7.53 23.96
N TYR A 228 17.84 -7.54 23.33
CA TYR A 228 16.54 -7.77 23.94
C TYR A 228 15.88 -9.02 23.37
N THR A 229 15.00 -9.63 24.15
CA THR A 229 14.15 -10.73 23.68
C THR A 229 12.87 -10.21 23.02
N ASN A 230 12.12 -11.08 22.34
CA ASN A 230 10.79 -10.70 21.85
C ASN A 230 9.83 -10.40 23.01
N GLU A 231 10.00 -11.10 24.13
CA GLU A 231 9.24 -10.88 25.37
C GLU A 231 9.55 -9.52 25.99
N ASP A 232 10.79 -9.05 25.90
CA ASP A 232 11.14 -7.69 26.32
C ASP A 232 10.48 -6.67 25.39
N LEU A 233 10.62 -6.81 24.07
CA LEU A 233 9.99 -5.92 23.11
C LEU A 233 8.47 -5.83 23.32
N ALA A 234 7.79 -6.95 23.55
CA ALA A 234 6.33 -7.01 23.72
C ALA A 234 5.80 -6.26 24.96
N LYS A 235 6.63 -6.01 25.99
CA LYS A 235 6.24 -5.20 27.17
C LYS A 235 6.10 -3.71 26.82
N HIS A 236 6.75 -3.26 25.76
CA HIS A 236 6.86 -1.86 25.36
C HIS A 236 5.88 -1.52 24.22
N ASP A 237 4.63 -1.97 24.34
CA ASP A 237 3.60 -1.83 23.31
C ASP A 237 2.89 -0.46 23.29
N GLY A 238 3.24 0.42 24.21
CA GLY A 238 2.65 1.75 24.36
C GLY A 238 1.30 1.79 25.07
N LYS A 239 0.78 0.66 25.58
CA LYS A 239 -0.44 0.64 26.40
C LYS A 239 -0.18 0.94 27.87
N ASP A 240 0.99 0.57 28.38
CA ASP A 240 1.45 0.96 29.72
C ASP A 240 2.16 2.31 29.64
N PRO A 241 1.60 3.40 30.18
CA PRO A 241 2.21 4.73 30.11
C PRO A 241 3.49 4.86 30.96
N THR A 242 3.81 3.87 31.80
CA THR A 242 5.04 3.84 32.60
C THR A 242 6.23 3.26 31.83
N LEU A 243 5.99 2.61 30.69
CA LEU A 243 7.01 2.04 29.83
C LEU A 243 7.14 2.86 28.54
N PRO A 244 8.35 3.08 28.02
CA PRO A 244 8.51 3.70 26.71
C PRO A 244 7.95 2.80 25.60
N LEU A 245 7.48 3.40 24.52
CA LEU A 245 7.06 2.66 23.31
C LEU A 245 8.29 2.20 22.54
N TRP A 246 8.38 0.90 22.25
CA TRP A 246 9.42 0.33 21.41
C TRP A 246 8.82 -0.29 20.14
N ILE A 247 9.62 -0.29 19.08
CA ILE A 247 9.41 -1.09 17.88
C ILE A 247 10.72 -1.75 17.47
N SER A 248 10.64 -2.85 16.73
CA SER A 248 11.82 -3.41 16.04
C SER A 248 11.67 -3.22 14.52
N VAL A 249 12.75 -2.79 13.88
CA VAL A 249 12.86 -2.65 12.43
C VAL A 249 14.08 -3.43 11.98
N ASN A 250 13.88 -4.54 11.26
CA ASN A 250 14.98 -5.39 10.80
C ASN A 250 15.89 -5.84 11.97
N GLY A 251 15.26 -6.22 13.08
CA GLY A 251 15.94 -6.64 14.31
C GLY A 251 16.64 -5.51 15.09
N LYS A 252 16.47 -4.24 14.70
CA LYS A 252 17.00 -3.06 15.43
C LYS A 252 15.88 -2.46 16.26
N ILE A 253 16.11 -2.32 17.57
CA ILE A 253 15.08 -1.80 18.48
C ILE A 253 15.21 -0.29 18.60
N LEU A 254 14.09 0.37 18.37
CA LEU A 254 13.93 1.82 18.45
C LEU A 254 12.99 2.15 19.60
N GLU A 255 13.40 3.09 20.44
CA GLU A 255 12.60 3.69 21.49
C GLU A 255 12.04 5.04 21.03
N TYR A 256 10.74 5.25 21.24
CA TYR A 256 10.11 6.55 20.98
C TYR A 256 10.48 7.55 22.08
N ILE A 257 11.07 8.68 21.70
CA ILE A 257 11.59 9.71 22.63
C ILE A 257 10.46 10.61 23.16
N GLY A 258 9.30 10.62 22.50
CA GLY A 258 8.10 11.31 22.95
C GLY A 258 7.51 12.24 21.89
N VAL A 259 6.25 12.62 22.11
CA VAL A 259 5.56 13.65 21.32
C VAL A 259 6.17 15.01 21.70
N PRO A 260 6.50 15.89 20.74
CA PRO A 260 7.05 17.20 21.06
C PRO A 260 6.04 18.04 21.87
N PRO A 261 6.43 19.20 22.43
CA PRO A 261 5.49 20.09 23.10
C PRO A 261 4.36 20.57 22.18
N GLN A 262 3.18 20.91 22.75
CA GLN A 262 1.98 21.33 21.99
C GLN A 262 2.19 22.55 21.08
N ASN A 263 3.15 23.42 21.40
CA ASN A 263 3.49 24.58 20.57
C ASN A 263 4.47 24.26 19.42
N HIS A 264 4.93 23.02 19.29
CA HIS A 264 5.79 22.58 18.19
C HIS A 264 4.96 22.35 16.92
N SER A 265 5.48 22.73 15.76
CA SER A 265 4.77 22.61 14.46
C SER A 265 4.37 21.18 14.11
N ASP A 266 5.12 20.20 14.62
CA ASP A 266 4.90 18.77 14.34
C ASP A 266 4.02 18.06 15.37
N TYR A 267 3.53 18.75 16.42
CA TYR A 267 2.80 18.11 17.53
C TYR A 267 1.67 17.19 17.06
N ASP A 268 0.74 17.72 16.26
CA ASP A 268 -0.42 16.95 15.80
C ASP A 268 -0.03 15.78 14.89
N ASN A 269 0.98 15.98 14.04
CA ASN A 269 1.49 14.94 13.15
C ASN A 269 2.15 13.81 13.96
N GLN A 270 2.99 14.16 14.92
CA GLN A 270 3.67 13.19 15.79
C GLN A 270 2.70 12.48 16.72
N LYS A 271 1.70 13.18 17.27
CA LYS A 271 0.65 12.55 18.06
C LYS A 271 -0.12 11.51 17.25
N ARG A 272 -0.54 11.84 16.02
CA ARG A 272 -1.23 10.89 15.13
C ARG A 272 -0.32 9.72 14.76
N PHE A 273 0.96 9.99 14.48
CA PHE A 273 1.93 8.94 14.17
C PHE A 273 2.15 8.01 15.37
N TYR A 274 2.27 8.56 16.59
CA TYR A 274 2.35 7.79 17.82
C TYR A 274 1.12 6.90 18.01
N ASP A 275 -0.09 7.48 17.91
CA ASP A 275 -1.36 6.74 18.06
C ASP A 275 -1.44 5.59 17.03
N PHE A 276 -0.97 5.82 15.80
CA PHE A 276 -0.84 4.79 14.76
C PHE A 276 0.18 3.71 15.14
N VAL A 277 1.40 4.08 15.53
CA VAL A 277 2.45 3.11 15.90
C VAL A 277 2.03 2.26 17.09
N VAL A 278 1.43 2.84 18.14
CA VAL A 278 0.87 2.09 19.27
C VAL A 278 -0.16 1.06 18.81
N SER A 279 -1.06 1.47 17.90
CA SER A 279 -2.14 0.60 17.42
C SER A 279 -1.66 -0.58 16.58
N TYR A 280 -0.60 -0.39 15.77
CA TYR A 280 -0.21 -1.36 14.75
C TYR A 280 1.15 -2.05 14.99
N PHE A 281 2.09 -1.36 15.62
CA PHE A 281 3.51 -1.75 15.66
C PHE A 281 4.11 -1.81 17.06
N GLY A 282 3.46 -1.21 18.06
CA GLY A 282 3.98 -1.16 19.43
C GLY A 282 4.36 -2.55 19.95
N GLY A 283 5.59 -2.68 20.43
CA GLY A 283 6.14 -3.90 20.98
C GLY A 283 6.29 -5.04 19.96
N ARG A 284 6.48 -4.72 18.67
CA ARG A 284 6.57 -5.72 17.59
C ARG A 284 7.69 -5.41 16.59
N GLU A 285 8.08 -6.43 15.83
CA GLU A 285 8.87 -6.27 14.61
C GLU A 285 7.94 -5.78 13.46
N VAL A 286 8.30 -4.66 12.83
CA VAL A 286 7.44 -4.00 11.84
C VAL A 286 7.58 -4.58 10.43
N VAL A 287 8.71 -5.25 10.14
CA VAL A 287 8.99 -5.76 8.78
C VAL A 287 7.86 -6.62 8.22
N PRO A 288 7.25 -7.60 8.95
CA PRO A 288 6.13 -8.38 8.43
C PRO A 288 4.95 -7.53 8.00
N ALA A 289 4.55 -6.56 8.82
CA ALA A 289 3.40 -5.70 8.54
C ALA A 289 3.67 -4.78 7.34
N ILE A 290 4.87 -4.21 7.25
CA ILE A 290 5.27 -3.37 6.11
C ILE A 290 5.35 -4.21 4.83
N SER A 291 5.98 -5.38 4.86
CA SER A 291 6.16 -6.22 3.67
C SER A 291 4.83 -6.66 3.05
N ARG A 292 3.82 -6.93 3.89
CA ARG A 292 2.46 -7.25 3.45
C ARG A 292 1.72 -6.00 2.94
N SER A 293 1.75 -4.91 3.70
CA SER A 293 1.02 -3.68 3.38
C SER A 293 1.60 -2.95 2.16
N TRP A 294 2.90 -3.07 1.93
CA TRP A 294 3.70 -2.40 0.91
C TRP A 294 4.37 -3.38 -0.04
N TYR A 295 3.60 -4.37 -0.48
CA TYR A 295 3.99 -5.40 -1.45
C TYR A 295 5.02 -4.91 -2.50
N GLU A 296 6.11 -5.67 -2.64
CA GLU A 296 7.14 -5.44 -3.65
C GLU A 296 7.12 -6.62 -4.64
N PRO A 297 6.61 -6.42 -5.87
CA PRO A 297 6.54 -7.46 -6.88
C PRO A 297 7.87 -8.12 -7.26
N MET A 298 9.04 -7.53 -6.93
CA MET A 298 10.34 -8.17 -7.18
C MET A 298 10.66 -9.33 -6.24
N TYR A 299 10.04 -9.38 -5.06
CA TYR A 299 10.43 -10.32 -3.99
C TYR A 299 9.40 -11.43 -3.83
N LYS A 300 9.77 -12.46 -3.05
CA LYS A 300 8.89 -13.58 -2.72
C LYS A 300 7.65 -13.08 -1.98
N LEU A 301 6.49 -13.72 -2.19
CA LEU A 301 5.24 -13.33 -1.54
C LEU A 301 5.31 -13.53 0.00
N PRO A 302 5.16 -12.48 0.84
CA PRO A 302 5.34 -12.58 2.29
C PRO A 302 4.07 -13.07 3.03
N LEU A 303 3.66 -14.32 2.82
CA LEU A 303 2.43 -14.88 3.43
C LEU A 303 2.60 -15.18 4.92
N ASN A 304 3.80 -15.54 5.34
CA ASN A 304 4.17 -15.78 6.72
C ASN A 304 5.57 -15.23 6.99
N ASP A 305 6.04 -15.33 8.24
CA ASP A 305 7.31 -14.72 8.64
C ASP A 305 8.52 -15.42 7.99
N ASP A 306 8.41 -16.70 7.62
CA ASP A 306 9.45 -17.46 6.91
C ASP A 306 9.58 -17.05 5.44
N ASP A 307 8.56 -16.38 4.88
CA ASP A 307 8.61 -15.84 3.51
C ASP A 307 9.36 -14.50 3.42
N ILE A 308 9.66 -13.87 4.56
CA ILE A 308 10.32 -12.56 4.64
C ILE A 308 11.84 -12.74 4.48
N CYS A 309 12.31 -12.59 3.24
CA CYS A 309 13.74 -12.56 2.91
C CYS A 309 14.45 -11.27 3.33
N ASP A 310 15.78 -11.25 3.20
CA ASP A 310 16.61 -10.10 3.56
C ASP A 310 16.25 -8.85 2.77
N GLU A 311 15.88 -8.99 1.49
CA GLU A 311 15.45 -7.88 0.63
C GLU A 311 14.19 -7.18 1.16
N HIS A 312 13.24 -7.92 1.73
CA HIS A 312 12.09 -7.32 2.42
C HIS A 312 12.52 -6.52 3.63
N ARG A 313 13.45 -7.07 4.43
CA ARG A 313 13.92 -6.45 5.66
C ARG A 313 14.61 -5.12 5.40
N ILE A 314 15.53 -5.08 4.43
CA ILE A 314 16.24 -3.85 4.06
C ILE A 314 15.31 -2.83 3.36
N LEU A 315 14.33 -3.29 2.57
CA LEU A 315 13.35 -2.40 1.95
C LEU A 315 12.43 -1.76 3.00
N ALA A 316 11.90 -2.56 3.92
CA ALA A 316 11.06 -2.08 5.00
C ALA A 316 11.82 -1.09 5.89
N GLU A 317 13.09 -1.34 6.16
CA GLU A 317 13.97 -0.40 6.86
C GLU A 317 14.17 0.92 6.08
N ASP A 318 14.44 0.89 4.77
CA ASP A 318 14.54 2.12 3.97
C ASP A 318 13.22 2.89 3.94
N MET A 319 12.07 2.20 3.86
CA MET A 319 10.73 2.82 3.94
C MET A 319 10.51 3.51 5.28
N CYS A 320 10.81 2.81 6.37
CA CYS A 320 10.78 3.34 7.73
C CYS A 320 11.59 4.64 7.86
N VAL A 321 12.84 4.64 7.40
CA VAL A 321 13.70 5.84 7.41
C VAL A 321 13.12 6.93 6.48
N SER A 322 12.49 6.55 5.36
CA SER A 322 11.87 7.50 4.42
C SER A 322 10.64 8.19 4.97
N TRP A 323 9.88 7.55 5.85
CA TRP A 323 8.63 8.08 6.41
C TRP A 323 8.81 8.81 7.74
N GLY A 324 10.05 9.10 8.14
CA GLY A 324 10.31 9.92 9.31
C GLY A 324 10.57 9.15 10.59
N LEU A 325 10.98 7.87 10.52
CA LEU A 325 11.79 7.28 11.59
C LEU A 325 13.20 7.91 11.57
N ASN A 326 13.25 9.21 11.81
CA ASN A 326 14.47 10.01 11.86
C ASN A 326 15.27 9.60 13.10
N CYS A 327 16.25 8.72 12.89
CA CYS A 327 17.15 8.22 13.94
C CYS A 327 18.56 8.83 13.85
N CYS A 328 18.87 9.62 12.82
CA CYS A 328 20.22 10.13 12.56
C CYS A 328 20.34 11.65 12.80
N SER A 329 21.45 12.03 13.42
CA SER A 329 21.73 13.32 14.06
C SER A 329 22.07 14.51 13.13
N GLY A 330 21.73 14.42 11.84
CA GLY A 330 22.09 15.46 10.87
C GLY A 330 21.25 16.73 11.00
N ASP A 331 20.01 16.60 11.48
CA ASP A 331 19.07 17.70 11.67
C ASP A 331 18.40 17.53 13.04
N THR A 332 18.97 18.16 14.06
CA THR A 332 18.68 17.89 15.48
C THR A 332 17.25 18.22 15.91
N ASN A 333 16.47 18.89 15.05
CA ASN A 333 15.16 19.39 15.40
C ASN A 333 14.02 18.37 15.21
N THR A 334 14.28 17.16 14.70
CA THR A 334 13.20 16.19 14.39
C THR A 334 13.52 14.72 14.72
N ILE A 335 14.30 14.47 15.78
CA ILE A 335 14.62 13.10 16.23
C ILE A 335 13.57 12.64 17.25
N TYR A 336 12.68 11.74 16.84
CA TYR A 336 11.65 11.16 17.70
C TYR A 336 11.94 9.71 18.09
N TRP A 337 13.00 9.11 17.53
CA TRP A 337 13.34 7.70 17.71
C TRP A 337 14.81 7.55 18.07
N LYS A 338 15.07 6.76 19.11
CA LYS A 338 16.40 6.45 19.60
C LYS A 338 16.69 4.96 19.39
N PRO A 339 17.74 4.59 18.64
CA PRO A 339 18.20 3.21 18.63
C PRO A 339 18.76 2.79 20.00
N ILE A 340 18.26 1.67 20.54
CA ILE A 340 18.63 1.20 21.90
C ILE A 340 19.25 -0.20 21.94
N GLY A 341 19.25 -0.93 20.83
CA GLY A 341 19.89 -2.25 20.74
C GLY A 341 19.30 -3.10 19.63
N ARG A 342 19.42 -4.42 19.77
CA ARG A 342 18.97 -5.42 18.78
C ARG A 342 18.10 -6.50 19.40
N LEU A 343 17.24 -7.12 18.60
CA LEU A 343 16.63 -8.37 18.98
C LEU A 343 17.69 -9.48 19.02
N ARG A 344 17.66 -10.32 20.06
CA ARG A 344 18.45 -11.55 20.09
C ARG A 344 17.99 -12.43 18.93
N LYS A 345 18.91 -12.79 18.05
CA LYS A 345 18.64 -13.86 17.08
C LYS A 345 18.34 -15.11 17.89
N THR A 346 17.11 -15.60 17.83
CA THR A 346 16.83 -16.97 18.22
C THR A 346 17.75 -17.82 17.36
N LEU A 347 18.75 -18.45 17.99
CA LEU A 347 19.48 -19.52 17.34
C LEU A 347 18.41 -20.55 17.03
N ASN A 348 17.96 -20.58 15.78
CA ASN A 348 17.18 -21.68 15.29
C ASN A 348 18.10 -22.88 15.46
N THR A 349 17.96 -23.58 16.59
CA THR A 349 18.51 -24.92 16.77
C THR A 349 17.82 -25.73 15.69
N THR A 350 18.44 -25.78 14.52
CA THR A 350 18.11 -26.73 13.48
C THR A 350 18.09 -28.07 14.20
N LYS A 351 16.89 -28.62 14.39
CA LYS A 351 16.74 -30.00 14.78
C LYS A 351 17.45 -30.76 13.67
N SER A 352 18.66 -31.22 13.94
CA SER A 352 19.33 -32.21 13.12
C SER A 352 18.43 -33.45 13.19
N GLU A 353 17.63 -33.65 12.16
CA GLU A 353 16.93 -34.92 11.92
C GLU A 353 17.92 -36.01 11.53
#